data_AF-A0A2S5M376-F1
#
_entry.id   AF-A0A2S5M376-F1
#
_cell.length_a   1.000
_cell.length_b   1.000
_cell.length_c   1.000
_cell.angle_alpha   90.00
_cell.angle_beta   90.00
_cell.angle_gamma   90.00
#
_symmetry.space_group_name_H-M   'P 1'
#
loop_
_entity.id
_entity.type
_entity.pdbx_description
1 polymer ?
#
loop_
_entity_poly.entity_id
_entity_poly.type
_entity_poly.pdbx_seq_one_letter_code
_entity_poly.pdbx_strand_id
1 'polypeptide(L)'
;MTPLFSLQNAPKRSVDDQKVAATAQQRVMTGYARRMEKMASDHGRRLEQLWEEAKAIQTELSKRREAGDLYRAAYDYAVDAGRRTVLTLDTLRERGNNDIAHEAAGMPPALIYDNEVVVDGRNLPRPVNYLLLRIIPPKGVESLNWKRPYLIIDPRAGHGAGIGGFKSDSQVGVALRDGHPVYFLVFRPHPEPNQTLADVMRAEAAFVSEIRRRHPEAPKPIIVGNCQGGWATMIL
;
A
#
# COMPACT_ATOMS: atom_id res chain seq x y z
N MET A 1 27.18 -35.78 24.85
CA MET A 1 27.27 -34.31 24.76
C MET A 1 26.89 -33.72 26.10
N THR A 2 27.80 -33.01 26.77
CA THR A 2 27.50 -32.32 28.04
C THR A 2 26.54 -31.17 27.74
N PRO A 3 25.41 -31.04 28.46
CA PRO A 3 24.44 -29.98 28.18
C PRO A 3 25.08 -28.60 28.32
N LEU A 4 24.75 -27.69 27.40
CA LEU A 4 25.26 -26.31 27.35
C LEU A 4 25.02 -25.55 28.67
N PHE A 5 24.02 -25.96 29.45
CA PHE A 5 23.63 -25.37 30.73
C PHE A 5 24.15 -26.12 31.97
N SER A 6 25.21 -26.92 31.85
CA SER A 6 25.80 -27.63 33.01
C SER A 6 26.49 -26.66 34.01
N LEU A 7 26.51 -27.05 35.29
CA LEU A 7 27.22 -26.31 36.36
C LEU A 7 28.73 -26.24 36.11
N GLN A 8 29.31 -27.27 35.49
CA GLN A 8 30.74 -27.31 35.13
C GLN A 8 31.13 -26.22 34.11
N ASN A 9 30.20 -25.85 33.22
CA ASN A 9 30.42 -24.81 32.21
C ASN A 9 29.97 -23.41 32.66
N ALA A 10 29.44 -23.26 33.89
CA ALA A 10 28.91 -21.99 34.38
C ALA A 10 29.96 -20.85 34.43
N PRO A 11 31.23 -21.08 34.84
CA PRO A 11 32.24 -20.02 34.83
C PRO A 11 32.57 -19.53 33.43
N LYS A 12 32.70 -20.47 32.46
CA LYS A 12 32.98 -20.15 31.06
C LYS A 12 31.84 -19.35 30.42
N ARG A 13 30.59 -19.75 30.67
CA ARG A 13 29.39 -19.01 30.22
C ARG A 13 29.33 -17.61 30.80
N SER A 14 29.61 -17.45 32.09
CA SER A 14 29.64 -16.12 32.72
C SER A 14 30.63 -15.17 32.02
N VAL A 15 31.83 -15.67 31.68
CA VAL A 15 32.83 -14.89 30.94
C VAL A 15 32.39 -14.57 29.52
N ASP A 16 31.77 -15.53 28.81
CA ASP A 16 31.27 -15.31 27.45
C ASP A 16 30.08 -14.34 27.44
N ASP A 17 29.16 -14.45 28.41
CA ASP A 17 28.03 -13.53 28.60
C ASP A 17 28.52 -12.11 28.92
N GLN A 18 29.55 -11.96 29.76
CA GLN A 18 30.20 -10.67 30.02
C GLN A 18 30.83 -10.06 28.75
N LYS A 19 31.46 -10.87 27.89
CA LYS A 19 32.00 -10.41 26.60
C LYS A 19 30.90 -9.97 25.65
N VAL A 20 29.80 -10.72 25.59
CA VAL A 20 28.63 -10.36 24.78
C VAL A 20 28.02 -9.06 25.29
N ALA A 21 27.84 -8.93 26.60
CA ALA A 21 27.31 -7.71 27.23
C ALA A 21 28.22 -6.50 26.98
N ALA A 22 29.54 -6.64 27.14
CA ALA A 22 30.51 -5.58 26.86
C ALA A 22 30.49 -5.16 25.38
N THR A 23 30.41 -6.13 24.46
CA THR A 23 30.32 -5.88 23.02
C THR A 23 29.01 -5.18 22.67
N ALA A 24 27.89 -5.60 23.28
CA ALA A 24 26.59 -4.95 23.10
C ALA A 24 26.62 -3.50 23.61
N GLN A 25 27.18 -3.27 24.79
CA GLN A 25 27.34 -1.93 25.36
C GLN A 25 28.21 -1.04 24.47
N GLN A 26 29.34 -1.54 23.97
CA GLN A 26 30.21 -0.82 23.04
C GLN A 26 29.48 -0.45 21.74
N ARG A 27 28.70 -1.37 21.17
CA ARG A 27 27.90 -1.10 19.97
C ARG A 27 26.81 -0.05 20.21
N VAL A 28 26.12 -0.12 21.34
CA VAL A 28 25.11 0.89 21.72
C VAL A 28 25.76 2.26 21.86
N MET A 29 26.88 2.36 22.60
CA MET A 29 27.57 3.64 22.79
C MET A 29 28.11 4.21 21.47
N THR A 30 28.67 3.37 20.60
CA THR A 30 29.16 3.78 19.29
C THR A 30 28.01 4.24 18.38
N GLY A 31 26.90 3.49 18.37
CA GLY A 31 25.69 3.86 17.63
C GLY A 31 25.10 5.17 18.13
N TYR A 32 25.07 5.38 19.45
CA TYR A 32 24.61 6.62 20.07
C TYR A 32 25.51 7.80 19.69
N ALA A 33 26.83 7.67 19.82
CA ALA A 33 27.79 8.72 19.47
C ALA A 33 27.68 9.14 17.99
N ARG A 34 27.66 8.16 17.06
CA ARG A 34 27.48 8.44 15.62
C ARG A 34 26.14 9.11 15.32
N ARG A 35 25.07 8.70 16.02
CA ARG A 35 23.75 9.31 15.84
C ARG A 35 23.73 10.74 16.35
N MET A 36 24.36 11.02 17.50
CA MET A 36 24.49 12.37 18.05
C MET A 36 25.29 13.28 17.12
N GLU A 37 26.42 12.81 16.61
CA GLU A 37 27.23 13.54 15.63
C GLU A 37 26.44 13.85 14.36
N LYS A 38 25.75 12.85 13.80
CA LYS A 38 24.90 13.04 12.63
C LYS A 38 23.77 14.04 12.91
N MET A 39 23.09 13.92 14.05
CA MET A 39 22.05 14.86 14.43
C MET A 39 22.61 16.28 14.55
N ALA A 40 23.73 16.47 15.24
CA ALA A 40 24.36 17.78 15.40
C ALA A 40 24.75 18.39 14.04
N SER A 41 25.37 17.60 13.15
CA SER A 41 25.73 18.06 11.81
C SER A 41 24.52 18.41 10.95
N ASP A 42 23.51 17.53 10.90
CA ASP A 42 22.32 17.75 10.08
C ASP A 42 21.48 18.91 10.60
N HIS A 43 21.33 19.07 11.91
CA HIS A 43 20.59 20.20 12.49
C HIS A 43 21.38 21.51 12.39
N GLY A 44 22.71 21.47 12.55
CA GLY A 44 23.57 22.64 12.33
C GLY A 44 23.43 23.17 10.90
N ARG A 45 23.57 22.27 9.90
CA ARG A 45 23.39 22.61 8.48
C ARG A 45 21.99 23.16 8.18
N ARG A 46 20.93 22.54 8.74
CA ARG A 46 19.55 23.04 8.59
C ARG A 46 19.38 24.40 9.23
N LEU A 47 19.97 24.64 10.40
CA LEU A 47 19.89 25.92 11.08
C LEU A 47 20.59 27.02 10.26
N GLU A 48 21.77 26.74 9.73
CA GLU A 48 22.48 27.64 8.81
C GLU A 48 21.64 27.96 7.58
N GLN A 49 21.04 26.95 6.94
CA GLN A 49 20.15 27.14 5.80
C GLN A 49 18.94 28.02 6.15
N LEU A 50 18.27 27.74 7.27
CA LEU A 50 17.14 28.55 7.75
C LEU A 50 17.54 30.00 8.03
N TRP A 51 18.73 30.24 8.56
CA TRP A 51 19.25 31.59 8.79
C TRP A 51 19.48 32.34 7.47
N GLU A 52 20.06 31.69 6.46
CA GLU A 52 20.26 32.31 5.15
C GLU A 52 18.93 32.59 4.43
N GLU A 53 17.98 31.66 4.48
CA GLU A 53 16.62 31.87 3.96
C GLU A 53 15.91 33.03 4.68
N ALA A 54 16.01 33.10 6.01
CA ALA A 54 15.42 34.18 6.80
C ALA A 54 16.01 35.55 6.45
N LYS A 55 17.34 35.66 6.26
CA LYS A 55 18.01 36.89 5.82
C LYS A 55 17.55 37.33 4.44
N ALA A 56 17.39 36.38 3.51
CA ALA A 56 16.91 36.65 2.16
C ALA A 56 15.47 37.22 2.21
N ILE A 57 14.58 36.59 2.99
CA ILE A 57 13.21 37.05 3.20
C ILE A 57 13.20 38.44 3.84
N GLN A 58 13.99 38.67 4.89
CA GLN A 58 14.07 39.97 5.57
C GLN A 58 14.52 41.08 4.61
N THR A 59 15.52 40.80 3.79
CA THR A 59 16.05 41.75 2.81
C THR A 59 15.01 42.09 1.76
N GLU A 60 14.32 41.09 1.21
CA GLU A 60 13.26 41.29 0.21
C GLU A 60 12.07 42.06 0.79
N LEU A 61 11.62 41.73 2.00
CA LEU A 61 10.56 42.45 2.69
C LEU A 61 10.92 43.91 2.94
N SER A 62 12.17 44.17 3.35
CA SER A 62 12.64 45.55 3.59
C SER A 62 12.64 46.37 2.30
N LYS A 63 13.14 45.80 1.20
CA LYS A 63 13.10 46.43 -0.13
C LYS A 63 11.68 46.75 -0.59
N ARG A 64 10.74 45.80 -0.46
CA ARG A 64 9.34 46.01 -0.84
C ARG A 64 8.62 47.01 0.04
N ARG A 65 8.99 47.07 1.32
CA ARG A 65 8.48 48.09 2.26
C ARG A 65 8.93 49.48 1.83
N GLU A 66 10.21 49.66 1.55
CA GLU A 66 10.75 50.95 1.07
C GLU A 66 10.14 51.38 -0.26
N ALA A 67 9.85 50.42 -1.15
CA ALA A 67 9.18 50.68 -2.43
C ALA A 67 7.66 50.92 -2.31
N GLY A 68 7.05 50.75 -1.14
CA GLY A 68 5.59 50.89 -0.94
C GLY A 68 4.75 49.78 -1.59
N ASP A 69 5.37 48.67 -2.01
CA ASP A 69 4.76 47.60 -2.82
C ASP A 69 4.06 46.51 -1.98
N LEU A 70 4.14 46.57 -0.65
CA LEU A 70 3.61 45.53 0.24
C LEU A 70 2.11 45.29 0.04
N TYR A 71 1.32 46.34 -0.18
CA TYR A 71 -0.12 46.21 -0.42
C TYR A 71 -0.42 45.49 -1.73
N ARG A 72 0.33 45.80 -2.79
CA ARG A 72 0.17 45.15 -4.09
C ARG A 72 0.61 43.68 -4.02
N ALA A 73 1.74 43.39 -3.38
CA ALA A 73 2.19 42.02 -3.17
C ALA A 73 1.17 41.20 -2.35
N ALA A 74 0.57 41.78 -1.31
CA ALA A 74 -0.48 41.13 -0.52
C ALA A 74 -1.76 40.90 -1.34
N TYR A 75 -2.15 41.87 -2.18
CA TYR A 75 -3.28 41.73 -3.09
C TYR A 75 -3.05 40.64 -4.14
N ASP A 76 -1.90 40.64 -4.80
CA ASP A 76 -1.54 39.63 -5.81
C ASP A 76 -1.52 38.22 -5.20
N TYR A 77 -1.00 38.08 -3.99
CA TYR A 77 -1.06 36.82 -3.23
C TYR A 77 -2.50 36.42 -2.90
N ALA A 78 -3.34 37.34 -2.41
CA ALA A 78 -4.73 37.04 -2.07
C ALA A 78 -5.53 36.61 -3.32
N VAL A 79 -5.27 37.23 -4.47
CA VAL A 79 -5.86 36.85 -5.75
C VAL A 79 -5.40 35.45 -6.19
N ASP A 80 -4.11 35.14 -6.11
CA ASP A 80 -3.58 33.80 -6.43
C ASP A 80 -4.16 32.72 -5.49
N ALA A 81 -4.14 32.97 -4.18
CA ALA A 81 -4.71 32.08 -3.18
C ALA A 81 -6.21 31.83 -3.44
N GLY A 82 -6.97 32.90 -3.70
CA GLY A 82 -8.40 32.79 -4.06
C GLY A 82 -8.63 31.94 -5.31
N ARG A 83 -7.83 32.13 -6.37
CA ARG A 83 -7.89 31.30 -7.58
C ARG A 83 -7.61 29.83 -7.29
N ARG A 84 -6.56 29.52 -6.52
CA ARG A 84 -6.22 28.15 -6.12
C ARG A 84 -7.32 27.53 -5.26
N THR A 85 -7.91 28.29 -4.34
CA THR A 85 -9.03 27.84 -3.51
C THR A 85 -10.22 27.48 -4.39
N VAL A 86 -10.61 28.33 -5.35
CA VAL A 86 -11.71 28.03 -6.27
C VAL A 86 -11.42 26.77 -7.08
N LEU A 87 -10.23 26.64 -7.68
CA LEU A 87 -9.83 25.43 -8.43
C LEU A 87 -9.82 24.18 -7.55
N THR A 88 -9.39 24.30 -6.30
CA THR A 88 -9.40 23.20 -5.33
C THR A 88 -10.83 22.78 -4.99
N LEU A 89 -11.71 23.74 -4.71
CA LEU A 89 -13.11 23.47 -4.42
C LEU A 89 -13.81 22.85 -5.64
N ASP A 90 -13.49 23.30 -6.85
CA ASP A 90 -14.02 22.72 -8.08
C ASP A 90 -13.55 21.27 -8.28
N THR A 91 -12.27 20.98 -8.04
CA THR A 91 -11.74 19.61 -8.08
C THR A 91 -12.42 18.71 -7.05
N LEU A 92 -12.65 19.21 -5.83
CA LEU A 92 -13.36 18.46 -4.78
C LEU A 92 -14.84 18.22 -5.14
N ARG A 93 -15.49 19.21 -5.77
CA ARG A 93 -16.85 19.07 -6.32
C ARG A 93 -16.89 18.00 -7.40
N GLU A 94 -15.97 18.01 -8.36
CA GLU A 94 -15.89 17.00 -9.41
C GLU A 94 -15.66 15.60 -8.83
N ARG A 95 -14.76 15.47 -7.86
CA ARG A 95 -14.56 14.21 -7.12
C ARG A 95 -15.86 13.74 -6.47
N GLY A 96 -16.58 14.61 -5.77
CA GLY A 96 -17.85 14.27 -5.15
C GLY A 96 -18.92 13.84 -6.16
N ASN A 97 -19.00 14.53 -7.30
CA ASN A 97 -19.90 14.14 -8.39
C ASN A 97 -19.54 12.75 -8.96
N ASN A 98 -18.25 12.45 -9.12
CA ASN A 98 -17.78 11.14 -9.56
C ASN A 98 -18.13 10.05 -8.53
N ASP A 99 -17.94 10.34 -7.25
CA ASP A 99 -18.29 9.41 -6.15
C ASP A 99 -19.80 9.10 -6.17
N ILE A 100 -20.67 10.12 -6.29
CA ILE A 100 -22.13 9.94 -6.40
C ILE A 100 -22.50 9.10 -7.63
N ALA A 101 -21.92 9.41 -8.79
CA ALA A 101 -22.17 8.66 -10.02
C ALA A 101 -21.70 7.19 -9.89
N HIS A 102 -20.57 6.96 -9.22
CA HIS A 102 -20.02 5.63 -8.97
C HIS A 102 -20.90 4.82 -8.00
N GLU A 103 -21.41 5.45 -6.94
CA GLU A 103 -22.38 4.85 -6.03
C GLU A 103 -23.68 4.49 -6.76
N ALA A 104 -24.22 5.41 -7.57
CA ALA A 104 -25.44 5.19 -8.36
C ALA A 104 -25.26 4.06 -9.39
N ALA A 105 -24.05 3.86 -9.91
CA ALA A 105 -23.71 2.73 -10.79
C ALA A 105 -23.57 1.39 -10.05
N GLY A 106 -23.81 1.33 -8.74
CA GLY A 106 -23.70 0.12 -7.93
C GLY A 106 -22.27 -0.21 -7.50
N MET A 107 -21.38 0.79 -7.51
CA MET A 107 -19.98 0.68 -7.08
C MET A 107 -19.22 -0.43 -7.82
N PRO A 108 -19.16 -0.35 -9.17
CA PRO A 108 -18.45 -1.34 -9.96
C PRO A 108 -16.97 -1.41 -9.55
N PRO A 109 -16.32 -2.58 -9.64
CA PRO A 109 -14.90 -2.68 -9.38
C PRO A 109 -14.10 -1.67 -10.21
N ALA A 110 -13.23 -0.91 -9.56
CA ALA A 110 -12.39 0.07 -10.24
C ALA A 110 -11.19 -0.59 -10.95
N LEU A 111 -11.47 -1.48 -11.90
CA LEU A 111 -10.48 -2.19 -12.71
C LEU A 111 -10.47 -1.58 -14.13
N ILE A 112 -9.30 -1.38 -14.74
CA ILE A 112 -9.24 -1.00 -16.16
C ILE A 112 -9.46 -2.18 -17.11
N TYR A 113 -9.52 -3.40 -16.56
CA TYR A 113 -9.66 -4.63 -17.32
C TYR A 113 -11.10 -5.14 -17.25
N ASP A 114 -11.60 -5.59 -18.39
CA ASP A 114 -12.84 -6.34 -18.47
C ASP A 114 -12.74 -7.62 -17.62
N ASN A 115 -13.83 -7.99 -16.96
CA ASN A 115 -13.84 -9.10 -16.04
C ASN A 115 -15.20 -9.79 -16.02
N GLU A 116 -15.18 -11.07 -15.62
CA GLU A 116 -16.36 -11.87 -15.36
C GLU A 116 -16.41 -12.27 -13.89
N VAL A 117 -17.61 -12.26 -13.28
CA VAL A 117 -17.80 -12.77 -11.92
C VAL A 117 -17.82 -14.30 -11.97
N VAL A 118 -16.84 -14.92 -11.30
CA VAL A 118 -16.70 -16.38 -11.24
C VAL A 118 -17.41 -16.97 -10.03
N VAL A 119 -17.26 -16.33 -8.87
CA VAL A 119 -17.99 -16.67 -7.65
C VAL A 119 -18.43 -15.38 -6.97
N ASP A 120 -19.73 -15.30 -6.65
CA ASP A 120 -20.24 -14.30 -5.70
C ASP A 120 -20.24 -14.92 -4.31
N GLY A 121 -19.50 -14.33 -3.37
CA GLY A 121 -19.41 -14.76 -1.98
C GLY A 121 -20.75 -14.76 -1.25
N ARG A 122 -21.74 -14.01 -1.76
CA ARG A 122 -23.12 -14.05 -1.23
C ARG A 122 -23.80 -15.40 -1.40
N ASN A 123 -23.37 -16.18 -2.39
CA ASN A 123 -23.95 -17.48 -2.71
C ASN A 123 -23.24 -18.64 -1.98
N LEU A 124 -22.26 -18.35 -1.14
CA LEU A 124 -21.56 -19.36 -0.35
C LEU A 124 -22.35 -19.74 0.91
N PRO A 125 -22.12 -20.93 1.50
CA PRO A 125 -22.82 -21.36 2.72
C PRO A 125 -22.67 -20.38 3.91
N ARG A 126 -21.58 -19.61 3.93
CA ARG A 126 -21.36 -18.47 4.82
C ARG A 126 -21.25 -17.23 3.93
N PRO A 127 -22.32 -16.45 3.75
CA PRO A 127 -22.32 -15.31 2.85
C PRO A 127 -21.25 -14.29 3.23
N VAL A 128 -20.51 -13.82 2.24
CA VAL A 128 -19.56 -12.72 2.40
C VAL A 128 -19.69 -11.73 1.26
N ASN A 129 -19.29 -10.50 1.50
CA ASN A 129 -19.38 -9.42 0.54
C ASN A 129 -18.25 -9.42 -0.51
N TYR A 130 -17.56 -10.54 -0.69
CA TYR A 130 -16.42 -10.70 -1.58
C TYR A 130 -16.85 -11.35 -2.90
N LEU A 131 -16.15 -11.03 -3.99
CA LEU A 131 -16.33 -11.65 -5.28
C LEU A 131 -14.99 -12.13 -5.82
N LEU A 132 -15.02 -13.31 -6.45
CA LEU A 132 -13.93 -13.76 -7.30
C LEU A 132 -14.24 -13.33 -8.73
N LEU A 133 -13.39 -12.48 -9.29
CA LEU A 133 -13.42 -12.09 -10.69
C LEU A 133 -12.37 -12.86 -11.48
N ARG A 134 -12.65 -13.18 -12.73
CA ARG A 134 -11.63 -13.56 -13.73
C ARG A 134 -11.44 -12.41 -14.70
N ILE A 135 -10.18 -12.03 -14.90
CA ILE A 135 -9.84 -10.97 -15.83
C ILE A 135 -9.89 -11.52 -17.26
N ILE A 136 -10.57 -10.79 -18.14
CA ILE A 136 -10.62 -11.07 -19.57
C ILE A 136 -9.36 -10.47 -20.18
N PRO A 137 -8.51 -11.27 -20.85
CA PRO A 137 -7.30 -10.75 -21.48
C PRO A 137 -7.65 -9.68 -22.53
N PRO A 138 -6.94 -8.54 -22.55
CA PRO A 138 -7.14 -7.52 -23.57
C PRO A 138 -6.77 -8.06 -24.95
N LYS A 139 -7.28 -7.41 -26.00
CA LYS A 139 -7.04 -7.81 -27.39
C LYS A 139 -5.54 -7.98 -27.69
N GLY A 140 -5.16 -9.13 -28.24
CA GLY A 140 -3.78 -9.47 -28.57
C GLY A 140 -2.97 -10.12 -27.43
N VAL A 141 -3.57 -10.30 -26.25
CA VAL A 141 -3.00 -11.07 -25.15
C VAL A 141 -3.76 -12.39 -25.03
N GLU A 142 -3.05 -13.50 -25.03
CA GLU A 142 -3.63 -14.83 -24.84
C GLU A 142 -3.43 -15.32 -23.41
N SER A 143 -4.47 -15.84 -22.78
CA SER A 143 -4.36 -16.52 -21.48
C SER A 143 -4.34 -18.03 -21.67
N LEU A 144 -3.25 -18.66 -21.23
CA LEU A 144 -2.99 -20.08 -21.40
C LEU A 144 -3.46 -20.83 -20.17
N ASN A 145 -4.51 -21.64 -20.29
CA ASN A 145 -5.15 -22.30 -19.14
C ASN A 145 -4.24 -23.27 -18.36
N TRP A 146 -3.17 -23.77 -18.98
CA TRP A 146 -2.17 -24.64 -18.35
C TRP A 146 -1.08 -23.86 -17.60
N LYS A 147 -0.94 -22.55 -17.85
CA LYS A 147 -0.04 -21.70 -17.07
C LYS A 147 -0.60 -21.49 -15.66
N ARG A 148 0.32 -21.23 -14.73
CA ARG A 148 -0.02 -21.04 -13.31
C ARG A 148 -1.02 -19.89 -13.12
N PRO A 149 -2.19 -20.11 -12.50
CA PRO A 149 -3.12 -19.02 -12.24
C PRO A 149 -2.59 -18.05 -11.18
N TYR A 150 -2.93 -16.78 -11.32
CA TYR A 150 -2.69 -15.74 -10.32
C TYR A 150 -4.00 -15.36 -9.65
N LEU A 151 -4.01 -15.29 -8.33
CA LEU A 151 -5.06 -14.67 -7.53
C LEU A 151 -4.47 -13.41 -6.89
N ILE A 152 -5.03 -12.25 -7.22
CA ILE A 152 -4.63 -10.97 -6.63
C ILE A 152 -5.73 -10.52 -5.66
N ILE A 153 -5.35 -10.25 -4.41
CA ILE A 153 -6.25 -9.83 -3.33
C ILE A 153 -6.11 -8.32 -3.11
N ASP A 154 -7.20 -7.59 -3.39
CA ASP A 154 -7.25 -6.14 -3.23
C ASP A 154 -7.39 -5.73 -1.75
N PRO A 155 -6.62 -4.74 -1.25
CA PRO A 155 -6.78 -4.25 0.11
C PRO A 155 -8.10 -3.53 0.31
N ARG A 156 -8.76 -3.79 1.46
CA ARG A 156 -10.02 -3.10 1.82
C ARG A 156 -9.92 -1.59 1.93
N ALA A 157 -8.72 -1.05 2.05
CA ALA A 157 -8.50 0.39 2.14
C ALA A 157 -8.79 1.14 0.82
N GLY A 158 -9.09 0.44 -0.29
CA GLY A 158 -9.36 1.09 -1.59
C GLY A 158 -8.13 1.72 -2.25
N HIS A 159 -6.95 1.58 -1.65
CA HIS A 159 -5.67 2.05 -2.18
C HIS A 159 -5.07 1.03 -3.17
N GLY A 160 -5.89 0.55 -4.12
CA GLY A 160 -5.46 -0.42 -5.14
C GLY A 160 -4.41 0.12 -6.13
N ALA A 161 -3.98 1.38 -5.97
CA ALA A 161 -2.95 2.06 -6.74
C ALA A 161 -1.61 1.30 -6.70
N GLY A 162 -1.44 0.40 -7.66
CA GLY A 162 -0.20 -0.34 -7.90
C GLY A 162 -0.37 -1.86 -7.99
N ILE A 163 -1.44 -2.42 -7.39
CA ILE A 163 -1.71 -3.86 -7.46
C ILE A 163 -2.99 -4.20 -8.24
N GLY A 164 -3.98 -3.33 -8.16
CA GLY A 164 -5.36 -3.66 -8.44
C GLY A 164 -5.82 -3.43 -9.87
N GLY A 165 -5.00 -3.69 -10.87
CA GLY A 165 -5.44 -3.52 -12.26
C GLY A 165 -5.76 -2.07 -12.68
N PHE A 166 -5.29 -1.05 -11.94
CA PHE A 166 -5.49 0.37 -12.28
C PHE A 166 -4.53 0.87 -13.37
N LYS A 167 -3.51 0.07 -13.73
CA LYS A 167 -2.52 0.38 -14.76
C LYS A 167 -2.12 -0.88 -15.52
N SER A 168 -1.63 -0.70 -16.75
CA SER A 168 -1.14 -1.78 -17.62
C SER A 168 0.13 -2.47 -17.11
N ASP A 169 0.86 -1.86 -16.17
CA ASP A 169 2.05 -2.36 -15.50
C ASP A 169 1.79 -2.88 -14.07
N SER A 170 0.51 -2.99 -13.67
CA SER A 170 0.11 -3.68 -12.43
C SER A 170 0.42 -5.19 -12.48
N GLN A 171 0.33 -5.91 -11.35
CA GLN A 171 0.55 -7.37 -11.38
C GLN A 171 -0.45 -8.10 -12.30
N VAL A 172 -1.68 -7.59 -12.44
CA VAL A 172 -2.64 -8.08 -13.45
C VAL A 172 -2.02 -7.98 -14.85
N GLY A 173 -1.52 -6.80 -15.21
CA GLY A 173 -0.92 -6.56 -16.53
C GLY A 173 0.33 -7.39 -16.78
N VAL A 174 1.22 -7.51 -15.79
CA VAL A 174 2.44 -8.32 -15.91
C VAL A 174 2.12 -9.80 -16.08
N ALA A 175 1.20 -10.35 -15.27
CA ALA A 175 0.82 -11.76 -15.35
C ALA A 175 0.09 -12.08 -16.67
N LEU A 176 -0.83 -11.21 -17.10
CA LEU A 176 -1.51 -11.35 -18.39
C LEU A 176 -0.54 -11.29 -19.57
N ARG A 177 0.49 -10.42 -19.51
CA ARG A 177 1.45 -10.27 -20.61
C ARG A 177 2.34 -11.50 -20.80
N ASP A 178 2.56 -12.29 -19.74
CA ASP A 178 3.16 -13.62 -19.83
C ASP A 178 2.11 -14.74 -20.06
N GLY A 179 0.85 -14.40 -20.26
CA GLY A 179 -0.21 -15.33 -20.62
C GLY A 179 -0.75 -16.19 -19.48
N HIS A 180 -0.57 -15.75 -18.23
CA HIS A 180 -1.18 -16.44 -17.09
C HIS A 180 -2.68 -16.15 -16.97
N PRO A 181 -3.50 -17.12 -16.52
CA PRO A 181 -4.85 -16.84 -16.05
C PRO A 181 -4.79 -15.94 -14.81
N VAL A 182 -5.53 -14.82 -14.83
CA VAL A 182 -5.55 -13.88 -13.71
C VAL A 182 -6.95 -13.78 -13.12
N TYR A 183 -7.01 -13.97 -11.82
CA TYR A 183 -8.17 -13.80 -10.98
C TYR A 183 -7.93 -12.66 -10.02
N PHE A 184 -9.00 -11.94 -9.73
CA PHE A 184 -8.96 -10.74 -8.92
C PHE A 184 -10.06 -10.81 -7.88
N LEU A 185 -9.68 -10.69 -6.61
CA LEU A 185 -10.60 -10.72 -5.50
C LEU A 185 -10.97 -9.29 -5.12
N VAL A 186 -12.25 -8.99 -5.23
CA VAL A 186 -12.84 -7.69 -4.87
C VAL A 186 -13.87 -7.87 -3.77
N PHE A 187 -14.32 -6.76 -3.20
CA PHE A 187 -15.34 -6.75 -2.17
C PHE A 187 -16.30 -5.59 -2.42
N ARG A 188 -17.56 -5.77 -2.02
CA ARG A 188 -18.53 -4.68 -1.90
C ARG A 188 -18.22 -3.88 -0.64
N PRO A 189 -18.65 -2.61 -0.54
CA PRO A 189 -18.32 -1.81 0.64
C PRO A 189 -18.92 -2.34 1.95
N HIS A 190 -20.17 -2.81 1.90
CA HIS A 190 -20.86 -3.30 3.10
C HIS A 190 -20.69 -4.81 3.25
N PRO A 191 -20.33 -5.31 4.45
CA PRO A 191 -20.31 -6.75 4.75
C PRO A 191 -21.72 -7.33 4.73
N GLU A 192 -21.81 -8.64 4.48
CA GLU A 192 -23.08 -9.37 4.65
C GLU A 192 -23.47 -9.44 6.14
N PRO A 193 -24.77 -9.61 6.47
CA PRO A 193 -25.20 -9.74 7.87
C PRO A 193 -24.46 -10.86 8.61
N ASN A 194 -23.91 -10.53 9.78
CA ASN A 194 -23.13 -11.44 10.63
C ASN A 194 -21.81 -11.96 10.03
N GLN A 195 -21.33 -11.39 8.91
CA GLN A 195 -20.06 -11.75 8.30
C GLN A 195 -18.90 -11.57 9.29
N THR A 196 -18.12 -12.62 9.51
CA THR A 196 -16.87 -12.57 10.29
C THR A 196 -15.64 -12.65 9.39
N LEU A 197 -14.46 -12.30 9.92
CA LEU A 197 -13.19 -12.52 9.21
C LEU A 197 -12.94 -14.01 8.91
N ALA A 198 -13.38 -14.92 9.79
CA ALA A 198 -13.27 -16.35 9.54
C ALA A 198 -14.13 -16.81 8.35
N ASP A 199 -15.26 -16.14 8.10
CA ASP A 199 -16.09 -16.42 6.92
C ASP A 199 -15.45 -15.88 5.65
N VAL A 200 -14.79 -14.71 5.72
CA VAL A 200 -13.98 -14.17 4.61
C VAL A 200 -12.85 -15.13 4.25
N MET A 201 -12.09 -15.62 5.23
CA MET A 201 -11.03 -16.62 5.00
C MET A 201 -11.57 -17.90 4.35
N ARG A 202 -12.74 -18.39 4.80
CA ARG A 202 -13.38 -19.56 4.20
C ARG A 202 -13.80 -19.32 2.75
N ALA A 203 -14.32 -18.13 2.46
CA ALA A 203 -14.67 -17.75 1.10
C ALA A 203 -13.45 -17.64 0.20
N GLU A 204 -12.37 -17.03 0.69
CA GLU A 204 -11.08 -16.97 0.00
C GLU A 204 -10.52 -18.37 -0.31
N ALA A 205 -10.57 -19.31 0.64
CA ALA A 205 -10.20 -20.70 0.40
C ALA A 205 -11.09 -21.40 -0.64
N ALA A 206 -12.40 -21.10 -0.65
CA ALA A 206 -13.33 -21.59 -1.66
C ALA A 206 -13.00 -21.01 -3.05
N PHE A 207 -12.59 -19.73 -3.12
CA PHE A 207 -12.15 -19.10 -4.37
C PHE A 207 -10.87 -19.74 -4.91
N VAL A 208 -9.87 -20.00 -4.07
CA VAL A 208 -8.65 -20.72 -4.47
C VAL A 208 -9.00 -22.12 -4.99
N SER A 209 -9.95 -22.80 -4.33
CA SER A 209 -10.44 -24.11 -4.76
C SER A 209 -11.15 -24.04 -6.12
N GLU A 210 -11.95 -23.01 -6.37
CA GLU A 210 -12.61 -22.79 -7.67
C GLU A 210 -11.60 -22.48 -8.78
N ILE A 211 -10.57 -21.67 -8.51
CA ILE A 211 -9.46 -21.45 -9.44
C ILE A 211 -8.79 -22.78 -9.77
N ARG A 212 -8.52 -23.61 -8.76
CA ARG A 212 -7.91 -24.92 -8.97
C ARG A 212 -8.78 -25.83 -9.83
N ARG A 213 -10.10 -25.84 -9.59
CA ARG A 213 -11.08 -26.62 -10.37
C ARG A 213 -11.10 -26.21 -11.84
N ARG A 214 -10.99 -24.92 -12.13
CA ARG A 214 -10.94 -24.37 -13.50
C ARG A 214 -9.61 -24.65 -14.22
N HIS A 215 -8.54 -24.86 -13.47
CA HIS A 215 -7.19 -25.09 -14.00
C HIS A 215 -6.58 -26.39 -13.43
N PRO A 216 -7.14 -27.57 -13.75
CA PRO A 216 -6.69 -28.85 -13.18
C PRO A 216 -5.29 -29.25 -13.63
N GLU A 217 -4.88 -28.87 -14.85
CA GLU A 217 -3.57 -29.24 -15.41
C GLU A 217 -2.46 -28.22 -15.07
N ALA A 218 -2.81 -27.06 -14.50
CA ALA A 218 -1.83 -26.02 -14.19
C ALA A 218 -1.08 -26.30 -12.87
N PRO A 219 0.07 -25.64 -12.61
CA PRO A 219 0.65 -25.60 -11.27
C PRO A 219 -0.30 -24.92 -10.25
N LYS A 220 -0.03 -25.12 -8.94
CA LYS A 220 -0.78 -24.46 -7.87
C LYS A 220 -0.79 -22.93 -8.04
N PRO A 221 -1.93 -22.24 -7.81
CA PRO A 221 -2.03 -20.80 -7.98
C PRO A 221 -0.99 -20.02 -7.16
N ILE A 222 -0.56 -18.87 -7.69
CA ILE A 222 0.13 -17.85 -6.90
C ILE A 222 -0.93 -16.92 -6.31
N ILE A 223 -0.80 -16.62 -5.02
CA ILE A 223 -1.63 -15.63 -4.33
C ILE A 223 -0.76 -14.43 -4.01
N VAL A 224 -1.23 -13.23 -4.34
CA VAL A 224 -0.52 -11.97 -4.09
C VAL A 224 -1.48 -10.98 -3.47
N GLY A 225 -1.02 -10.23 -2.46
CA GLY A 225 -1.76 -9.12 -1.90
C GLY A 225 -0.82 -8.09 -1.26
N ASN A 226 -1.28 -6.85 -1.15
CA ASN A 226 -0.58 -5.77 -0.44
C ASN A 226 -1.40 -5.34 0.78
N CYS A 227 -0.73 -4.87 1.82
CA CYS A 227 -1.36 -4.37 3.04
C CYS A 227 -2.33 -5.43 3.59
N GLN A 228 -3.62 -5.10 3.76
CA GLN A 228 -4.66 -6.05 4.19
C GLN A 228 -4.75 -7.30 3.31
N GLY A 229 -4.58 -7.19 1.99
CA GLY A 229 -4.54 -8.35 1.10
C GLY A 229 -3.30 -9.22 1.32
N GLY A 230 -2.18 -8.63 1.76
CA GLY A 230 -0.97 -9.36 2.14
C GLY A 230 -1.17 -10.16 3.43
N TRP A 231 -1.85 -9.60 4.42
CA TRP A 231 -2.26 -10.33 5.63
C TRP A 231 -3.20 -11.48 5.29
N ALA A 232 -4.18 -11.27 4.42
CA ALA A 232 -5.05 -12.34 3.93
C ALA A 232 -4.24 -13.45 3.24
N THR A 233 -3.28 -13.08 2.38
CA THR A 233 -2.38 -14.04 1.71
C THR A 233 -1.57 -14.88 2.69
N MET A 234 -1.13 -14.33 3.83
CA MET A 234 -0.38 -15.09 4.84
C MET A 234 -1.24 -16.09 5.63
N ILE A 235 -2.54 -15.83 5.69
CA ILE A 235 -3.50 -16.61 6.47
C ILE A 235 -4.10 -17.76 5.62
N LEU A 236 -4.11 -17.61 4.29
CA LEU A 236 -4.59 -18.59 3.29
C LEU A 236 -3.55 -19.67 2.97
#